data_AF-A0A0X7A6G0-F1
#
_entry.id   AF-A0A0X7A6G0-F1
#
_cell.length_a   1.000
_cell.length_b   1.000
_cell.length_c   1.000
_cell.angle_alpha   90.00
_cell.angle_beta   90.00
_cell.angle_gamma   90.00
#
_symmetry.space_group_name_H-M   'P 1'
#
loop_
_entity.id
_entity.type
_entity.pdbx_description
1 polymer ?
#
loop_
_entity_poly.entity_id
_entity_poly.type
_entity_poly.pdbx_seq_one_letter_code
_entity_poly.pdbx_strand_id
1 'polypeptide(L)'
;MKLGELRGAIRKTKGSPFTIGTIGGEAITLVLQKTPLLEELDRVFPGGKAAETGLTFDAATGKLDGFDTAALASATAVVIDDEIDLDDIQVDELRVVTSTIDPDDDLLV
;
A
#
# COMPACT_ATOMS: atom_id res chain seq x y z
N MET A 1 12.07 12.28 -4.03
CA MET A 1 11.40 12.95 -5.17
C MET A 1 10.46 14.02 -4.63
N LYS A 2 10.01 14.99 -5.44
CA LYS A 2 9.07 16.02 -4.95
C LYS A 2 7.65 15.48 -4.82
N LEU A 3 6.87 15.98 -3.86
CA LEU A 3 5.48 15.56 -3.63
C LEU A 3 4.60 15.71 -4.87
N GLY A 4 4.73 16.82 -5.61
CA GLY A 4 3.95 17.05 -6.83
C GLY A 4 4.25 16.03 -7.93
N GLU A 5 5.50 15.61 -8.05
CA GLU A 5 5.95 14.60 -9.01
C GLU A 5 5.44 13.21 -8.61
N LEU A 6 5.57 12.87 -7.32
CA LEU A 6 5.08 11.60 -6.76
C LEU A 6 3.57 11.44 -6.97
N ARG A 7 2.77 12.46 -6.60
CA ARG A 7 1.32 12.44 -6.81
C ARG A 7 0.96 12.31 -8.28
N GLY A 8 1.67 13.03 -9.14
CA GLY A 8 1.49 12.95 -10.59
C GLY A 8 1.75 11.55 -11.13
N ALA A 9 2.79 10.87 -10.64
CA ALA A 9 3.14 9.52 -11.05
C ALA A 9 2.09 8.50 -10.56
N ILE A 10 1.71 8.52 -9.28
CA ILE A 10 0.70 7.62 -8.69
C ILE A 10 -0.65 7.72 -9.43
N ARG A 11 -1.08 8.94 -9.77
CA ARG A 11 -2.33 9.17 -10.51
C ARG A 11 -2.30 8.53 -11.90
N LYS A 12 -1.15 8.52 -12.56
CA LYS A 12 -0.98 8.03 -13.94
C LYS A 12 -0.77 6.52 -14.04
N THR A 13 -0.38 5.85 -12.95
CA THR A 13 -0.21 4.39 -12.93
C THR A 13 -1.51 3.67 -13.24
N LYS A 14 -1.48 2.53 -13.96
CA LYS A 14 -2.72 1.80 -14.28
C LYS A 14 -3.26 0.98 -13.10
N GLY A 15 -2.38 0.41 -12.27
CA GLY A 15 -2.75 -0.41 -11.11
C GLY A 15 -2.70 0.34 -9.78
N SER A 16 -3.06 -0.36 -8.71
CA SER A 16 -2.88 0.08 -7.33
C SER A 16 -1.39 0.13 -6.99
N PRO A 17 -0.89 1.26 -6.43
CA PRO A 17 0.45 1.30 -5.88
C PRO A 17 0.65 0.21 -4.83
N PHE A 18 1.86 -0.31 -4.70
CA PHE A 18 2.17 -1.27 -3.66
C PHE A 18 3.52 -0.96 -3.02
N THR A 19 3.74 -1.46 -1.81
CA THR A 19 5.06 -1.44 -1.16
C THR A 19 5.37 -2.80 -0.58
N ILE A 20 6.64 -3.05 -0.27
CA ILE A 20 7.08 -4.31 0.33
C ILE A 20 7.57 -4.01 1.74
N GLY A 21 6.89 -4.55 2.73
CA GLY A 21 7.25 -4.45 4.13
C GLY A 21 7.79 -5.76 4.69
N THR A 22 8.27 -5.74 5.92
CA THR A 22 8.64 -6.95 6.65
C THR A 22 7.82 -7.04 7.93
N ILE A 23 7.08 -8.14 8.11
CA ILE A 23 6.35 -8.45 9.35
C ILE A 23 6.86 -9.79 9.86
N GLY A 24 7.27 -9.86 11.13
CA GLY A 24 7.77 -11.11 11.72
C GLY A 24 9.04 -11.69 11.06
N GLY A 25 9.77 -10.89 10.27
CA GLY A 25 10.92 -11.35 9.47
C GLY A 25 10.58 -11.81 8.06
N GLU A 26 9.30 -11.85 7.70
CA GLU A 26 8.83 -12.23 6.37
C GLU A 26 8.49 -11.00 5.52
N ALA A 27 8.85 -11.03 4.24
CA ALA A 27 8.53 -9.96 3.30
C ALA A 27 7.08 -10.08 2.83
N ILE A 28 6.30 -9.02 3.04
CA ILE A 28 4.90 -8.96 2.61
C ILE A 28 4.69 -7.82 1.62
N THR A 29 3.79 -8.05 0.65
CA THR A 29 3.39 -7.02 -0.31
C THR A 29 2.11 -6.35 0.16
N LEU A 30 2.16 -5.04 0.37
CA LEU A 30 1.02 -4.23 0.78
C LEU A 30 0.47 -3.49 -0.44
N VAL A 31 -0.74 -3.84 -0.85
CA VAL A 31 -1.44 -3.15 -1.94
C VAL A 31 -2.17 -1.92 -1.37
N LEU A 32 -1.87 -0.75 -1.91
CA LEU A 32 -2.33 0.54 -1.42
C LEU A 32 -3.46 1.08 -2.28
N GLN A 33 -4.54 1.54 -1.65
CA GLN A 33 -5.58 2.26 -2.34
C GLN A 33 -5.09 3.67 -2.73
N LYS A 34 -5.36 4.09 -3.97
CA LYS A 34 -4.81 5.34 -4.52
C LYS A 34 -5.30 6.60 -3.82
N THR A 35 -6.60 6.77 -3.68
CA THR A 35 -7.19 7.99 -3.11
C THR A 35 -6.67 8.24 -1.69
N PRO A 36 -6.73 7.24 -0.79
CA PRO A 36 -6.30 7.44 0.59
C PRO A 36 -4.78 7.60 0.71
N LEU A 37 -4.00 6.91 -0.13
CA LEU A 37 -2.55 7.16 -0.21
C LEU A 37 -2.24 8.61 -0.58
N LEU A 38 -2.96 9.18 -1.53
CA LEU A 38 -2.74 10.57 -1.95
C LEU A 38 -3.12 11.57 -0.85
N GLU A 39 -4.18 11.30 -0.09
CA GLU A 39 -4.60 12.11 1.05
C GLU A 39 -3.58 12.04 2.19
N GLU A 40 -3.10 10.84 2.49
CA GLU A 40 -2.08 10.61 3.51
C GLU A 40 -0.76 11.30 3.15
N LEU A 41 -0.34 11.24 1.88
CA LEU A 41 0.83 11.98 1.40
C LEU A 41 0.65 13.51 1.54
N ASP A 42 -0.55 14.05 1.29
CA ASP A 42 -0.83 15.47 1.49
C ASP A 42 -0.80 15.85 2.98
N ARG A 43 -1.21 14.94 3.88
CA ARG A 43 -1.17 15.13 5.34
C ARG A 43 0.25 15.09 5.90
N VAL A 44 1.06 14.13 5.47
CA VAL A 44 2.44 13.91 5.97
C VAL A 44 3.41 14.97 5.42
N PHE A 45 3.15 15.50 4.23
CA PHE A 45 4.00 16.50 3.57
C PHE A 45 3.28 17.87 3.42
N PRO A 46 3.12 18.63 4.52
CA PRO A 46 2.40 19.92 4.50
C PRO A 46 3.09 21.01 3.66
N GLY A 47 4.35 20.81 3.26
CA GLY A 47 5.12 21.73 2.41
C GLY A 47 4.62 21.84 0.97
N GLY A 48 3.57 21.11 0.60
CA GLY A 48 2.95 21.17 -0.72
C GLY A 48 3.81 20.55 -1.82
N LYS A 49 3.52 20.88 -3.08
CA LYS A 49 4.08 20.18 -4.26
C LYS A 49 5.61 20.14 -4.33
N ALA A 50 6.30 21.10 -3.73
CA ALA A 50 7.77 21.20 -3.76
C ALA A 50 8.45 20.46 -2.60
N ALA A 51 7.70 19.92 -1.63
CA ALA A 51 8.25 19.18 -0.51
C ALA A 51 9.01 17.94 -1.01
N GLU A 52 10.23 17.76 -0.52
CA GLU A 52 10.99 16.53 -0.74
C GLU A 52 10.41 15.41 0.13
N THR A 53 10.01 14.31 -0.50
CA THR A 53 9.32 13.22 0.22
C THR A 53 10.25 12.13 0.74
N GLY A 54 11.48 12.05 0.22
CA GLY A 54 12.36 10.89 0.45
C GLY A 54 11.86 9.57 -0.18
N LEU A 55 10.66 9.57 -0.77
CA LEU A 55 10.07 8.41 -1.42
C LEU A 55 10.55 8.29 -2.88
N THR A 56 10.49 7.07 -3.39
CA THR A 56 10.71 6.74 -4.80
C THR A 56 9.56 5.90 -5.32
N PHE A 57 9.07 6.23 -6.51
CA PHE A 57 7.94 5.52 -7.12
C PHE A 57 8.29 5.05 -8.52
N ASP A 58 8.22 3.75 -8.75
CA ASP A 58 8.34 3.16 -10.07
C ASP A 58 6.98 3.13 -10.76
N ALA A 59 6.81 3.98 -11.77
CA ALA A 59 5.54 4.08 -12.50
C ALA A 59 5.27 2.89 -13.43
N ALA A 60 6.30 2.11 -13.81
CA ALA A 60 6.13 0.93 -14.66
C ALA A 60 5.52 -0.23 -13.89
N THR A 61 5.98 -0.46 -12.66
CA THR A 61 5.51 -1.54 -11.79
C THR A 61 4.40 -1.08 -10.83
N GLY A 62 4.40 0.18 -10.42
CA GLY A 62 3.55 0.70 -9.34
C GLY A 62 4.18 0.57 -7.95
N LYS A 63 5.45 0.18 -7.85
CA LYS A 63 6.14 0.03 -6.57
C LYS A 63 6.48 1.38 -5.94
N LEU A 64 6.14 1.56 -4.68
CA LEU A 64 6.46 2.70 -3.83
C LEU A 64 7.48 2.26 -2.77
N ASP A 65 8.66 2.87 -2.81
CA ASP A 65 9.80 2.59 -1.93
C ASP A 65 10.12 3.83 -1.08
N GLY A 66 10.80 3.60 0.06
CA GLY A 66 11.16 4.66 1.02
C GLY A 66 10.18 4.84 2.18
N PHE A 67 9.18 3.95 2.31
CA PHE A 67 8.46 3.82 3.58
C PHE A 67 9.39 3.25 4.65
N ASP A 68 9.32 3.80 5.86
CA ASP A 68 9.94 3.18 7.02
C ASP A 68 9.09 1.97 7.43
N THR A 69 9.40 0.83 6.82
CA THR A 69 8.70 -0.43 7.06
C THR A 69 9.06 -1.04 8.42
N ALA A 70 10.01 -0.48 9.16
CA ALA A 70 10.29 -0.91 10.53
C ALA A 70 9.11 -0.61 11.47
N ALA A 71 8.29 0.40 11.16
CA ALA A 71 7.04 0.68 11.87
C ALA A 71 5.95 -0.37 11.60
N LEU A 72 5.99 -1.08 10.47
CA LEU A 72 5.02 -2.15 10.15
C LEU A 72 5.16 -3.36 11.08
N ALA A 73 6.35 -3.61 11.63
CA ALA A 73 6.53 -4.65 12.64
C ALA A 73 5.80 -4.36 13.97
N SER A 74 5.43 -3.10 14.21
CA SER A 74 4.63 -2.66 15.35
C SER A 74 3.14 -2.47 15.05
N ALA A 75 2.77 -2.45 13.76
CA ALA A 75 1.39 -2.46 13.35
C ALA A 75 0.84 -3.87 13.60
N THR A 76 -0.01 -3.99 14.62
CA THR A 76 -0.70 -5.21 15.02
C THR A 76 -1.14 -6.00 13.80
N ALA A 77 -0.60 -7.21 13.65
CA ALA A 77 -0.95 -8.13 12.57
C ALA A 77 -2.48 -8.25 12.48
N VAL A 78 -3.06 -7.75 11.38
CA VAL A 78 -4.43 -8.07 11.03
C VAL A 78 -4.39 -9.48 10.44
N VAL A 79 -4.69 -10.47 11.28
CA VAL A 79 -4.91 -11.85 10.86
C VAL A 79 -6.14 -11.86 9.95
N ILE A 80 -5.94 -12.24 8.70
CA ILE A 80 -7.03 -12.55 7.77
C ILE A 80 -7.37 -14.01 8.04
N ASP A 81 -8.45 -14.24 8.78
CA ASP A 81 -9.10 -15.55 8.85
C ASP A 81 -10.08 -15.62 7.66
N ASP A 82 -10.18 -16.77 7.00
CA ASP A 82 -10.97 -16.96 5.75
C ASP A 82 -12.50 -16.86 5.98
N GLU A 83 -12.94 -16.45 7.18
CA GLU A 83 -14.33 -16.41 7.61
C GLU A 83 -14.80 -15.01 8.04
N ILE A 84 -14.14 -13.93 7.57
CA ILE A 84 -14.59 -12.57 7.85
C ILE A 84 -15.74 -12.18 6.92
N ASP A 85 -16.95 -12.14 7.47
CA ASP A 85 -18.15 -11.61 6.82
C ASP A 85 -17.97 -10.11 6.50
N LEU A 86 -17.88 -9.78 5.21
CA LEU A 86 -17.54 -8.43 4.72
C LEU A 86 -18.68 -7.41 4.89
N ASP A 87 -19.89 -7.89 5.20
CA ASP A 87 -21.10 -7.07 5.24
C ASP A 87 -21.25 -6.27 6.56
N ASP A 88 -20.47 -6.61 7.61
CA ASP A 88 -20.53 -5.96 8.93
C ASP A 88 -19.39 -4.96 9.19
N ILE A 89 -18.48 -4.72 8.22
CA ILE A 89 -17.33 -3.85 8.42
C ILE A 89 -17.70 -2.39 8.10
N GLN A 90 -17.96 -1.59 9.14
CA GLN A 90 -17.98 -0.13 9.00
C GLN A 90 -16.54 0.38 8.80
N VAL A 91 -16.23 0.80 7.57
CA VAL A 91 -14.88 1.20 7.16
C VAL A 91 -14.63 2.68 7.51
N ASP A 92 -13.99 2.92 8.66
CA ASP A 92 -13.48 4.25 9.05
C ASP A 92 -11.93 4.33 8.98
N GLU A 93 -11.26 3.24 8.59
CA GLU A 93 -9.80 3.17 8.50
C GLU A 93 -9.32 2.27 7.35
N LEU A 94 -8.16 2.61 6.77
CA LEU A 94 -7.58 1.89 5.64
C LEU A 94 -7.15 0.47 6.04
N ARG A 95 -7.77 -0.55 5.44
CA ARG A 95 -7.29 -1.92 5.53
C ARG A 95 -6.58 -2.35 4.25
N VAL A 96 -5.37 -2.88 4.42
CA VAL A 96 -4.57 -3.50 3.36
C VAL A 96 -5.18 -4.87 3.06
N VAL A 97 -5.52 -5.11 1.80
CA VAL A 97 -5.95 -6.42 1.31
C VAL A 97 -4.75 -7.09 0.66
N THR A 98 -4.33 -8.23 1.20
CA THR A 98 -3.30 -9.07 0.59
C THR A 98 -3.95 -10.33 0.06
N SER A 99 -3.98 -10.50 -1.26
CA SER A 99 -4.35 -11.77 -1.89
C SER A 99 -3.09 -12.61 -2.07
N THR A 100 -3.00 -13.74 -1.37
CA THR A 100 -2.11 -14.84 -1.78
C THR A 100 -2.73 -15.47 -3.03
N ILE A 101 -2.21 -15.12 -4.20
CA ILE A 101 -2.49 -15.91 -5.41
C ILE A 101 -1.66 -17.17 -5.25
N ASP A 102 -2.29 -18.27 -4.83
CA ASP A 102 -1.69 -19.59 -4.92
C ASP A 102 -1.61 -19.96 -6.41
N PRO A 103 -0.40 -20.12 -6.98
CA PRO A 103 -0.25 -20.45 -8.40
C PRO A 103 -0.74 -21.87 -8.74
N ASP A 104 -1.12 -22.69 -7.75
CA ASP A 104 -1.61 -24.05 -7.96
C ASP A 104 -3.14 -24.18 -8.04
N ASP A 105 -3.91 -23.10 -7.83
CA ASP A 105 -5.39 -23.13 -7.82
C ASP A 105 -6.01 -23.04 -9.24
N ASP A 106 -5.28 -23.53 -10.23
CA ASP A 106 -5.71 -23.67 -11.63
C ASP A 106 -5.88 -25.16 -12.00
N LEU A 107 -6.40 -25.97 -11.07
CA LEU A 107 -6.77 -27.36 -11.32
C LEU A 107 -7.93 -27.79 -10.39
N LEU A 108 -9.17 -27.69 -10.87
CA LEU A 108 -10.09 -28.84 -11.09
C LEU A 108 -11.55 -28.40 -11.31
N VAL A 109 -11.99 -28.58 -12.56
CA VAL A 109 -13.34 -28.87 -13.08
C VAL A 109 -14.42 -27.79 -13.00
#